data_AF-A0A7C3WJ01-F1
#
_entry.id   AF-A0A7C3WJ01-F1
#
_cell.length_a   1.000
_cell.length_b   1.000
_cell.length_c   1.000
_cell.angle_alpha   90.00
_cell.angle_beta   90.00
_cell.angle_gamma   90.00
#
_symmetry.space_group_name_H-M   'P 1'
#
loop_
_entity.id
_entity.type
_entity.pdbx_description
1 polymer ?
#
loop_
_entity_poly.entity_id
_entity_poly.type
_entity_poly.pdbx_seq_one_letter_code
_entity_poly.pdbx_strand_id
1 'polypeptide(L)'
;MAPLRSVPKEVRDLMIAANNSWCLTFDNLSTLPDWLTDAFCRLSTGGGFGTRELYTDAEECLFESMRPIVLNGITSLITKQDLADRAVIIDLPQIEDEDRLPEKTFWREFEKARPRILGGLFDAVVGCLANHDQVRLDALPRMADFAVWVTAAEPVLGWPSGSFLEAYTGNRGAVVEQSLEADQVAVAVRLLMAERDSWEGNASVLLETLEAFIPESTKRSKVWPKAAHVLSNRLKRASTFLRKVGLEVEFSKSGDRKITIRQGSGKSVQSVHSAQGQEESDNPPDASVDASPNLDAYDTHPDASQKEAPRDKDRKIGEMDAKDASDAEFPTNSISAEDDLLEGEI
;
A
#
# COMPACT_ATOMS: atom_id res chain seq x y z
N MET A 1 5.56 26.61 5.07
CA MET A 1 4.77 25.40 5.44
C MET A 1 5.75 24.27 5.72
N ALA A 2 5.49 23.37 6.68
CA ALA A 2 6.39 22.24 6.94
C ALA A 2 6.27 21.19 5.82
N PRO A 3 7.39 20.79 5.16
CA PRO A 3 7.36 19.85 4.02
C PRO A 3 7.35 18.37 4.44
N LEU A 4 7.37 18.09 5.74
CA LEU A 4 7.27 16.75 6.33
C LEU A 4 6.28 16.81 7.51
N ARG A 5 5.47 15.77 7.70
CA ARG A 5 4.50 15.67 8.81
C ARG A 5 4.71 14.38 9.61
N SER A 6 4.43 14.46 10.92
CA SER A 6 4.27 13.26 11.75
C SER A 6 3.04 12.46 11.33
N VAL A 7 3.04 11.16 11.61
CA VAL A 7 1.91 10.27 11.32
C VAL A 7 0.64 10.78 12.02
N PRO A 8 -0.51 10.91 11.32
CA PRO A 8 -1.78 11.28 11.92
C PRO A 8 -2.21 10.25 12.97
N LYS A 9 -2.79 10.67 14.09
CA LYS A 9 -3.26 9.75 15.15
C LYS A 9 -4.67 9.24 14.88
N GLU A 10 -5.47 10.06 14.20
CA GLU A 10 -6.83 9.75 13.77
C GLU A 10 -7.14 10.29 12.37
N VAL A 11 -8.30 9.94 11.83
CA VAL A 11 -8.75 10.40 10.50
C VAL A 11 -8.90 11.92 10.44
N ARG A 12 -9.31 12.58 11.55
CA ARG A 12 -9.48 14.03 11.61
C ARG A 12 -8.16 14.78 11.38
N ASP A 13 -7.07 14.34 12.02
CA ASP A 13 -5.71 14.86 11.78
C ASP A 13 -5.34 14.79 10.29
N LEU A 14 -5.66 13.68 9.63
CA LEU A 14 -5.39 13.47 8.20
C LEU A 14 -6.24 14.41 7.32
N MET A 15 -7.52 14.60 7.62
CA MET A 15 -8.36 15.52 6.84
C MET A 15 -7.95 16.98 7.02
N ILE A 16 -7.55 17.38 8.23
CA ILE A 16 -6.95 18.71 8.48
C ILE A 16 -5.64 18.86 7.70
N ALA A 17 -4.80 17.81 7.62
CA ALA A 17 -3.60 17.83 6.80
C ALA A 17 -3.92 17.94 5.30
N ALA A 18 -4.89 17.16 4.79
CA ALA A 18 -5.29 17.12 3.39
C ALA A 18 -5.98 18.41 2.91
N ASN A 19 -6.78 19.06 3.76
CA ASN A 19 -7.39 20.34 3.43
C ASN A 19 -6.33 21.43 3.23
N ASN A 20 -5.36 21.50 4.14
CA ASN A 20 -4.35 22.56 4.16
C ASN A 20 -3.16 22.33 3.19
N SER A 21 -2.94 21.11 2.69
CA SER A 21 -1.71 20.74 1.95
C SER A 21 -2.04 20.12 0.59
N TRP A 22 -1.33 20.53 -0.48
CA TRP A 22 -1.50 19.97 -1.83
C TRP A 22 -0.94 18.56 -2.02
N CYS A 23 0.10 18.21 -1.27
CA CYS A 23 0.70 16.88 -1.22
C CYS A 23 0.92 16.52 0.26
N LEU A 24 0.80 15.22 0.59
CA LEU A 24 1.05 14.72 1.95
C LEU A 24 2.31 13.86 1.98
N THR A 25 3.24 14.22 2.86
CA THR A 25 4.57 13.65 2.96
C THR A 25 4.78 13.06 4.36
N PHE A 26 4.90 11.73 4.41
CA PHE A 26 5.11 10.97 5.64
C PHE A 26 6.42 10.20 5.56
N ASP A 27 7.36 10.57 6.44
CA ASP A 27 8.75 10.11 6.41
C ASP A 27 9.09 9.21 7.61
N ASN A 28 10.14 8.40 7.44
CA ASN A 28 10.65 7.42 8.42
C ASN A 28 9.56 6.51 9.00
N LEU A 29 8.65 6.04 8.15
CA LEU A 29 7.62 5.09 8.54
C LEU A 29 8.22 3.69 8.72
N SER A 30 7.79 2.99 9.76
CA SER A 30 8.16 1.57 10.00
C SER A 30 6.97 0.61 9.85
N THR A 31 5.74 1.12 9.93
CA THR A 31 4.48 0.37 9.86
C THR A 31 3.34 1.30 9.43
N LEU A 32 2.38 0.80 8.64
CA LEU A 32 1.15 1.50 8.30
C LEU A 32 -0.06 0.80 8.99
N PRO A 33 -0.84 1.47 9.86
CA PRO A 33 -1.99 0.86 10.52
C PRO A 33 -3.21 0.79 9.59
N ASP A 34 -4.04 -0.25 9.74
CA ASP A 34 -5.16 -0.56 8.82
C ASP A 34 -6.05 0.65 8.46
N TRP A 35 -6.43 1.45 9.46
CA TRP A 35 -7.31 2.60 9.29
C TRP A 35 -6.67 3.71 8.42
N LEU A 36 -5.35 3.86 8.51
CA LEU A 36 -4.60 4.87 7.75
C LEU A 36 -4.36 4.39 6.32
N THR A 37 -4.13 3.09 6.13
CA THR A 37 -4.14 2.44 4.81
C THR A 37 -5.48 2.67 4.10
N ASP A 38 -6.59 2.41 4.79
CA ASP A 38 -7.94 2.54 4.22
C ASP A 38 -8.32 4.01 3.97
N ALA A 39 -7.80 4.93 4.78
CA ALA A 39 -7.95 6.37 4.56
C ALA A 39 -7.10 6.89 3.39
N PHE A 40 -5.86 6.42 3.24
CA PHE A 40 -5.02 6.73 2.07
C PHE A 40 -5.64 6.23 0.78
N CYS A 41 -6.24 5.03 0.75
CA CYS A 41 -6.98 4.54 -0.41
C CYS A 41 -8.09 5.50 -0.85
N ARG A 42 -8.89 6.04 0.09
CA ARG A 42 -9.96 7.01 -0.22
C ARG A 42 -9.38 8.35 -0.68
N LEU A 43 -8.41 8.88 0.05
CA LEU A 43 -7.80 10.19 -0.23
C LEU A 43 -7.03 10.21 -1.57
N SER A 44 -6.50 9.07 -2.01
CA SER A 44 -5.87 8.90 -3.33
C SER A 44 -6.86 8.93 -4.49
N THR A 45 -8.18 8.82 -4.23
CA THR A 45 -9.25 8.84 -5.26
C THR A 45 -10.41 9.78 -4.91
N GLY A 46 -10.17 10.82 -4.10
CA GLY A 46 -11.15 11.86 -3.78
C GLY A 46 -12.31 11.47 -2.85
N GLY A 47 -12.26 10.28 -2.22
CA GLY A 47 -13.36 9.78 -1.40
C GLY A 47 -13.61 10.61 -0.14
N GLY A 48 -14.86 11.04 0.05
CA GLY A 48 -15.27 11.87 1.19
C GLY A 48 -15.21 11.17 2.55
N PHE A 49 -15.02 11.97 3.60
CA PHE A 49 -15.01 11.56 5.00
C PHE A 49 -15.95 12.44 5.83
N GLY A 50 -17.06 11.86 6.30
CA GLY A 50 -17.88 12.51 7.33
C GLY A 50 -17.19 12.48 8.69
N THR A 51 -17.10 13.62 9.37
CA THR A 51 -16.77 13.71 10.79
C THR A 51 -17.75 14.64 11.48
N ARG A 52 -18.22 14.26 12.68
CA ARG A 52 -19.04 15.15 13.51
C ARG A 52 -18.19 16.30 14.03
N GLU A 53 -18.74 17.51 14.03
CA GLU A 53 -18.09 18.62 14.71
C GLU A 53 -18.14 18.41 16.24
N LEU A 54 -17.26 19.12 16.97
CA LEU A 54 -17.19 19.07 18.43
C LEU A 54 -17.61 20.43 18.99
N TYR A 55 -18.64 20.42 19.84
CA TYR A 55 -19.29 21.58 20.49
C TYR A 55 -20.27 22.41 19.64
N THR A 56 -20.80 21.83 18.56
CA THR A 56 -21.94 22.33 17.77
C THR A 56 -22.93 21.18 17.52
N ASP A 57 -24.22 21.47 17.51
CA ASP A 57 -25.26 20.44 17.49
C ASP A 57 -25.45 19.80 16.11
N ALA A 58 -25.34 18.48 16.07
CA ALA A 58 -25.80 17.57 15.02
C ALA A 58 -25.25 17.71 13.58
N GLU A 59 -24.47 18.74 13.23
CA GLU A 59 -23.93 18.88 11.87
C GLU A 59 -22.75 17.90 11.59
N GLU A 60 -22.84 17.21 10.46
CA GLU A 60 -21.77 16.35 9.93
C GLU A 60 -20.94 17.13 8.91
N CYS A 61 -19.68 17.40 9.25
CA CYS A 61 -18.76 18.03 8.32
C CYS A 61 -18.18 16.97 7.37
N LEU A 62 -18.60 17.04 6.09
CA LEU A 62 -18.13 16.16 5.02
C LEU A 62 -16.86 16.74 4.39
N PHE A 63 -15.73 16.06 4.61
CA PHE A 63 -14.44 16.42 4.01
C PHE A 63 -14.19 15.62 2.72
N GLU A 64 -14.41 16.23 1.57
CA GLU A 64 -13.97 15.71 0.27
C GLU A 64 -12.61 16.30 -0.11
N SER A 65 -11.65 15.44 -0.45
CA SER A 65 -10.32 15.86 -0.89
C SER A 65 -9.61 14.74 -1.64
N MET A 66 -8.92 15.09 -2.72
CA MET A 66 -8.00 14.21 -3.44
C MET A 66 -6.59 14.77 -3.31
N ARG A 67 -5.63 13.96 -2.83
CA ARG A 67 -4.24 14.39 -2.60
C ARG A 67 -3.23 13.30 -2.96
N PRO A 68 -2.14 13.64 -3.68
CA PRO A 68 -0.95 12.80 -3.73
C PRO A 68 -0.37 12.56 -2.34
N ILE A 69 0.14 11.35 -2.12
CA ILE A 69 0.71 10.89 -0.85
C ILE A 69 2.08 10.28 -1.14
N VAL A 70 3.11 10.78 -0.46
CA VAL A 70 4.47 10.23 -0.48
C VAL A 70 4.74 9.57 0.86
N LEU A 71 5.12 8.29 0.82
CA LEU A 71 5.47 7.48 1.98
C LEU A 71 6.94 7.08 1.86
N ASN A 72 7.76 7.39 2.87
CA ASN A 72 9.14 6.93 2.96
C ASN A 72 9.33 6.02 4.20
N GLY A 73 10.12 4.97 4.05
CA GLY A 73 10.39 3.97 5.07
C GLY A 73 11.34 2.89 4.57
N ILE A 74 12.07 2.24 5.49
CA ILE A 74 13.07 1.20 5.17
C ILE A 74 12.41 -0.19 5.00
N THR A 75 11.21 -0.38 5.54
CA THR A 75 10.42 -1.61 5.44
C THR A 75 9.32 -1.47 4.39
N SER A 76 8.91 -2.57 3.75
CA SER A 76 7.74 -2.56 2.86
C SER A 76 6.47 -2.17 3.63
N LEU A 77 6.00 -0.94 3.40
CA LEU A 77 4.89 -0.33 4.15
C LEU A 77 3.52 -0.81 3.65
N ILE A 78 3.42 -1.11 2.35
CA ILE A 78 2.15 -1.28 1.64
C ILE A 78 1.82 -2.77 1.53
N THR A 79 1.35 -3.35 2.64
CA THR A 79 1.01 -4.79 2.74
C THR A 79 -0.43 -5.12 2.34
N LYS A 80 -1.31 -4.12 2.17
CA LYS A 80 -2.65 -4.31 1.57
C LYS A 80 -2.58 -4.09 0.06
N GLN A 81 -2.99 -5.10 -0.71
CA GLN A 81 -3.14 -4.99 -2.16
C GLN A 81 -4.01 -3.79 -2.59
N ASP A 82 -4.99 -3.40 -1.79
CA ASP A 82 -5.87 -2.26 -2.09
C ASP A 82 -5.10 -0.92 -2.20
N LEU A 83 -4.09 -0.70 -1.36
CA LEU A 83 -3.22 0.49 -1.47
C LEU A 83 -2.11 0.26 -2.50
N ALA A 84 -1.59 -0.97 -2.66
CA ALA A 84 -0.61 -1.31 -3.68
C ALA A 84 -1.13 -1.03 -5.10
N ASP A 85 -2.41 -1.34 -5.37
CA ASP A 85 -3.09 -1.02 -6.63
C ASP A 85 -3.18 0.48 -6.95
N ARG A 86 -2.87 1.35 -5.99
CA ARG A 86 -2.96 2.82 -6.10
C ARG A 86 -1.63 3.54 -5.87
N ALA A 87 -0.55 2.80 -5.63
CA ALA A 87 0.78 3.33 -5.37
C ALA A 87 1.70 3.13 -6.58
N VAL A 88 2.77 3.93 -6.63
CA VAL A 88 3.99 3.60 -7.39
C VAL A 88 5.08 3.42 -6.33
N ILE A 89 5.58 2.19 -6.18
CA ILE A 89 6.66 1.88 -5.24
C ILE A 89 8.00 2.08 -5.93
N ILE A 90 8.95 2.72 -5.25
CA ILE A 90 10.29 2.98 -5.78
C ILE A 90 11.30 2.47 -4.75
N ASP A 91 11.80 1.25 -4.96
CA ASP A 91 12.94 0.73 -4.19
C ASP A 91 14.21 1.46 -4.67
N LEU A 92 14.86 2.20 -3.76
CA LEU A 92 16.11 2.90 -4.04
C LEU A 92 17.31 2.02 -3.65
N PRO A 93 18.39 1.99 -4.44
CA PRO A 93 19.60 1.25 -4.08
C PRO A 93 20.28 1.87 -2.85
N GLN A 94 21.04 1.05 -2.12
CA GLN A 94 21.92 1.54 -1.06
C GLN A 94 23.00 2.48 -1.66
N ILE A 95 23.36 3.52 -0.91
CA ILE A 95 24.52 4.36 -1.20
C ILE A 95 25.72 3.77 -0.46
N GLU A 96 26.63 3.16 -1.24
CA GLU A 96 27.89 2.61 -0.76
C GLU A 96 28.77 3.68 -0.12
N ASP A 97 29.67 3.28 0.79
CA ASP A 97 30.44 4.19 1.63
C ASP A 97 31.29 5.18 0.81
N GLU A 98 31.81 4.75 -0.34
CA GLU A 98 32.62 5.54 -1.29
C GLU A 98 31.81 6.59 -2.07
N ASP A 99 30.52 6.36 -2.32
CA ASP A 99 29.64 7.24 -3.11
C ASP A 99 28.99 8.36 -2.27
N ARG A 100 29.26 8.41 -0.96
CA ARG A 100 28.65 9.37 -0.03
C ARG A 100 29.16 10.80 -0.24
N LEU A 101 28.32 11.64 -0.83
CA LEU A 101 28.60 13.06 -1.03
C LEU A 101 28.28 13.91 0.23
N PRO A 102 29.16 14.85 0.61
CA PRO A 102 28.83 15.87 1.62
C PRO A 102 27.64 16.72 1.16
N GLU A 103 26.73 17.05 2.08
CA GLU A 103 25.48 17.79 1.79
C GLU A 103 25.69 19.07 0.94
N LYS A 104 26.71 19.87 1.27
CA LYS A 104 27.05 21.09 0.51
C LYS A 104 27.47 20.83 -0.94
N THR A 105 28.05 19.66 -1.23
CA THR A 105 28.35 19.21 -2.58
C THR A 105 27.06 18.74 -3.27
N PHE A 106 26.26 17.91 -2.61
CA PHE A 106 24.97 17.43 -3.12
C PHE A 106 24.06 18.59 -3.56
N TRP A 107 23.75 19.54 -2.66
CA TRP A 107 22.88 20.68 -2.99
C TRP A 107 23.42 21.55 -4.12
N ARG A 108 24.75 21.73 -4.21
CA ARG A 108 25.38 22.53 -5.28
C ARG A 108 25.24 21.87 -6.65
N GLU A 109 25.32 20.54 -6.74
CA GLU A 109 25.11 19.83 -8.00
C GLU A 109 23.61 19.66 -8.32
N PHE A 110 22.77 19.45 -7.30
CA PHE A 110 21.31 19.45 -7.45
C PHE A 110 20.79 20.77 -8.00
N GLU A 111 21.20 21.92 -7.45
CA GLU A 111 20.74 23.24 -7.92
C GLU A 111 21.17 23.55 -9.38
N LYS A 112 22.29 23.01 -9.86
CA LYS A 112 22.66 23.06 -11.28
C LYS A 112 21.74 22.20 -12.15
N ALA A 113 21.33 21.04 -11.65
CA ALA A 113 20.44 20.11 -12.36
C ALA A 113 18.97 20.54 -12.31
N ARG A 114 18.54 21.23 -11.24
CA ARG A 114 17.16 21.58 -10.92
C ARG A 114 16.38 22.22 -12.08
N PRO A 115 16.92 23.16 -12.88
CA PRO A 115 16.20 23.73 -14.02
C PRO A 115 15.92 22.70 -15.12
N ARG A 116 16.82 21.74 -15.33
CA ARG A 116 16.67 20.67 -16.33
C ARG A 116 15.72 19.58 -15.86
N ILE A 117 15.76 19.23 -14.56
CA ILE A 117 14.80 18.31 -13.93
C ILE A 117 13.38 18.90 -14.04
N LEU A 118 13.21 20.17 -13.68
CA LEU A 118 11.91 20.86 -13.77
C LEU A 118 11.43 20.99 -15.22
N GLY A 119 12.33 21.26 -16.17
CA GLY A 119 12.03 21.25 -17.61
C GLY A 119 11.45 19.91 -18.06
N GLY A 120 12.16 18.80 -17.82
CA GLY A 120 11.69 17.47 -18.21
C GLY A 120 10.37 17.04 -17.55
N LEU A 121 10.08 17.51 -16.33
CA LEU A 121 8.78 17.31 -15.69
C LEU A 121 7.66 18.10 -16.39
N PHE A 122 7.93 19.31 -16.86
CA PHE A 122 6.96 20.08 -17.66
C PHE A 122 6.81 19.54 -19.09
N ASP A 123 7.89 19.07 -19.71
CA ASP A 123 7.84 18.40 -21.03
C ASP A 123 6.93 17.16 -20.95
N ALA A 124 7.05 16.36 -19.89
CA ALA A 124 6.17 15.22 -19.63
C ALA A 124 4.70 15.64 -19.50
N VAL A 125 4.39 16.69 -18.73
CA VAL A 125 3.02 17.21 -18.55
C VAL A 125 2.44 17.78 -19.85
N VAL A 126 3.25 18.44 -20.69
CA VAL A 126 2.83 18.87 -22.03
C VAL A 126 2.55 17.67 -22.93
N GLY A 127 3.36 16.61 -22.85
CA GLY A 127 3.11 15.33 -23.51
C GLY A 127 1.78 14.71 -23.10
N CYS A 128 1.51 14.63 -21.79
CA CYS A 128 0.22 14.19 -21.25
C CYS A 128 -0.94 14.97 -21.88
N LEU A 129 -0.91 16.30 -21.78
CA LEU A 129 -1.98 17.19 -22.26
C LEU A 129 -2.21 17.09 -23.78
N ALA A 130 -1.16 16.92 -24.58
CA ALA A 130 -1.27 16.83 -26.04
C ALA A 130 -1.81 15.47 -26.52
N ASN A 131 -1.53 14.39 -25.79
CA ASN A 131 -1.81 13.03 -26.23
C ASN A 131 -2.97 12.34 -25.49
N HIS A 132 -3.49 12.91 -24.39
CA HIS A 132 -4.47 12.27 -23.49
C HIS A 132 -5.66 11.63 -24.24
N ASP A 133 -6.38 12.41 -25.05
CA ASP A 133 -7.56 11.97 -25.78
C ASP A 133 -7.26 10.93 -26.87
N GLN A 134 -5.99 10.70 -27.20
CA GLN A 134 -5.51 9.78 -28.24
C GLN A 134 -5.15 8.40 -27.67
N VAL A 135 -4.80 8.30 -26.38
CA VAL A 135 -4.37 7.04 -25.75
C VAL A 135 -5.49 6.01 -25.70
N ARG A 136 -5.20 4.78 -26.14
CA ARG A 136 -6.08 3.62 -26.02
C ARG A 136 -5.28 2.47 -25.39
N LEU A 137 -5.87 1.81 -24.41
CA LEU A 137 -5.27 0.69 -23.66
C LEU A 137 -6.23 -0.50 -23.73
N ASP A 138 -5.74 -1.67 -24.16
CA ASP A 138 -6.55 -2.88 -24.32
C ASP A 138 -7.07 -3.43 -22.98
N ALA A 139 -6.33 -3.17 -21.88
CA ALA A 139 -6.71 -3.50 -20.52
C ALA A 139 -6.40 -2.33 -19.58
N LEU A 140 -7.41 -1.83 -18.87
CA LEU A 140 -7.25 -0.75 -17.92
C LEU A 140 -6.88 -1.30 -16.52
N PRO A 141 -5.82 -0.78 -15.87
CA PRO A 141 -5.55 -1.08 -14.47
C PRO A 141 -6.54 -0.33 -13.56
N ARG A 142 -6.50 -0.63 -12.26
CA ARG A 142 -7.43 -0.05 -11.27
C ARG A 142 -7.41 1.48 -11.23
N MET A 143 -6.23 2.08 -11.43
CA MET A 143 -6.06 3.52 -11.58
C MET A 143 -6.07 3.88 -13.08
N ALA A 144 -7.23 3.72 -13.72
CA ALA A 144 -7.38 3.82 -15.17
C ALA A 144 -6.95 5.19 -15.72
N ASP A 145 -7.49 6.29 -15.17
CA ASP A 145 -7.21 7.65 -15.66
C ASP A 145 -5.74 8.04 -15.48
N PHE A 146 -5.12 7.60 -14.38
CA PHE A 146 -3.69 7.75 -14.12
C PHE A 146 -2.84 6.99 -15.15
N ALA A 147 -3.22 5.77 -15.52
CA ALA A 147 -2.50 5.01 -16.53
C ALA A 147 -2.63 5.63 -17.92
N VAL A 148 -3.83 6.06 -18.32
CA VAL A 148 -4.05 6.82 -19.56
C VAL A 148 -3.23 8.12 -19.56
N TRP A 149 -3.17 8.83 -18.43
CA TRP A 149 -2.39 10.06 -18.28
C TRP A 149 -0.88 9.85 -18.41
N VAL A 150 -0.29 8.83 -17.77
CA VAL A 150 1.17 8.61 -17.86
C VAL A 150 1.56 7.99 -19.20
N THR A 151 0.76 7.08 -19.78
CA THR A 151 0.98 6.58 -21.15
C THR A 151 0.99 7.71 -22.18
N ALA A 152 0.20 8.77 -22.00
CA ALA A 152 0.22 9.95 -22.88
C ALA A 152 1.57 10.69 -22.89
N ALA A 153 2.42 10.54 -21.87
CA ALA A 153 3.77 11.11 -21.83
C ALA A 153 4.83 10.28 -22.59
N GLU A 154 4.59 8.99 -22.85
CA GLU A 154 5.59 8.07 -23.43
C GLU A 154 6.33 8.62 -24.66
N PRO A 155 5.66 9.24 -25.67
CA PRO A 155 6.35 9.75 -26.86
C PRO A 155 7.30 10.92 -26.57
N VAL A 156 6.97 11.77 -25.59
CA VAL A 156 7.81 12.94 -25.22
C VAL A 156 8.95 12.53 -24.30
N LEU A 157 8.73 11.51 -23.47
CA LEU A 157 9.77 10.88 -22.64
C LEU A 157 10.71 9.95 -23.43
N GLY A 158 10.43 9.71 -24.71
CA GLY A 158 11.20 8.81 -25.58
C GLY A 158 11.04 7.33 -25.22
N TRP A 159 9.95 6.97 -24.55
CA TRP A 159 9.66 5.60 -24.12
C TRP A 159 8.94 4.83 -25.25
N PRO A 160 9.25 3.54 -25.46
CA PRO A 160 8.44 2.67 -26.32
C PRO A 160 6.98 2.60 -25.84
N SER A 161 6.02 2.55 -26.77
CA SER A 161 4.59 2.47 -26.46
C SER A 161 4.27 1.29 -25.52
N GLY A 162 3.57 1.56 -24.42
CA GLY A 162 3.17 0.58 -23.40
C GLY A 162 4.20 0.34 -22.29
N SER A 163 5.41 0.92 -22.37
CA SER A 163 6.49 0.75 -21.37
C SER A 163 6.05 1.12 -19.95
N PHE A 164 5.22 2.16 -19.80
CA PHE A 164 4.69 2.54 -18.49
C PHE A 164 3.77 1.46 -17.93
N LEU A 165 2.89 0.88 -18.75
CA LEU A 165 1.92 -0.11 -18.28
C LEU A 165 2.60 -1.44 -17.92
N GLU A 166 3.65 -1.83 -18.65
CA GLU A 166 4.52 -2.96 -18.28
C GLU A 166 5.19 -2.71 -16.92
N ALA A 167 5.89 -1.58 -16.77
CA ALA A 167 6.58 -1.21 -15.53
C ALA A 167 5.62 -1.10 -14.34
N TYR A 168 4.45 -0.48 -14.51
CA TYR A 168 3.43 -0.34 -13.47
C TYR A 168 2.78 -1.68 -13.08
N THR A 169 2.61 -2.59 -14.04
CA THR A 169 2.12 -3.96 -13.77
C THR A 169 3.17 -4.78 -13.02
N GLY A 170 4.44 -4.69 -13.41
CA GLY A 170 5.56 -5.30 -12.68
C GLY A 170 5.68 -4.75 -11.26
N ASN A 171 5.52 -3.44 -11.07
CA ASN A 171 5.53 -2.77 -9.77
C ASN A 171 4.45 -3.35 -8.83
N ARG A 172 3.19 -3.43 -9.31
CA ARG A 172 2.08 -4.03 -8.56
C ARG A 172 2.29 -5.52 -8.26
N GLY A 173 2.93 -6.27 -9.16
CA GLY A 173 3.30 -7.67 -8.94
C GLY A 173 4.33 -7.84 -7.82
N ALA A 174 5.38 -7.02 -7.81
CA ALA A 174 6.45 -7.06 -6.82
C ALA A 174 5.93 -6.83 -5.38
N VAL A 175 4.94 -5.95 -5.18
CA VAL A 175 4.39 -5.69 -3.82
C VAL A 175 3.79 -6.94 -3.19
N VAL A 176 3.18 -7.83 -3.98
CA VAL A 176 2.58 -9.09 -3.49
C VAL A 176 3.66 -10.07 -3.01
N GLU A 177 4.79 -10.14 -3.72
CA GLU A 177 5.96 -10.94 -3.37
C GLU A 177 6.65 -10.36 -2.11
N GLN A 178 6.99 -9.07 -2.13
CA GLN A 178 7.69 -8.36 -1.04
C GLN A 178 6.87 -8.34 0.27
N SER A 179 5.54 -8.26 0.18
CA SER A 179 4.63 -8.34 1.35
C SER A 179 4.63 -9.70 2.04
N LEU A 180 4.98 -10.77 1.32
CA LEU A 180 5.15 -12.12 1.88
C LEU A 180 6.55 -12.31 2.47
N GLU A 181 7.58 -11.72 1.86
CA GLU A 181 8.94 -11.72 2.40
C GLU A 181 9.05 -10.92 3.71
N ALA A 182 8.33 -9.80 3.82
CA ALA A 182 8.31 -8.93 5.00
C ALA A 182 7.54 -9.51 6.22
N ASP A 183 6.98 -10.72 6.14
CA ASP A 183 6.35 -11.33 7.31
C ASP A 183 7.41 -11.72 8.36
N GLN A 184 7.47 -10.96 9.45
CA GLN A 184 8.29 -11.24 10.64
C GLN A 184 8.22 -12.70 11.13
N VAL A 185 7.08 -13.38 10.95
CA VAL A 185 6.95 -14.81 11.26
C VAL A 185 7.72 -15.69 10.26
N ALA A 186 7.69 -15.36 8.96
CA ALA A 186 8.47 -16.06 7.95
C ALA A 186 9.98 -15.80 8.11
N VAL A 187 10.37 -14.57 8.50
CA VAL A 187 11.75 -14.23 8.88
C VAL A 187 12.21 -15.07 10.08
N ALA A 188 11.43 -15.11 11.16
CA ALA A 188 11.75 -15.92 12.33
C ALA A 188 11.81 -17.43 12.01
N VAL A 189 10.94 -17.93 11.12
CA VAL A 189 10.97 -19.33 10.64
C VAL A 189 12.22 -19.60 9.82
N ARG A 190 12.65 -18.68 8.94
CA ARG A 190 13.93 -18.81 8.21
C ARG A 190 15.12 -18.86 9.17
N LEU A 191 15.15 -18.00 10.19
CA LEU A 191 16.22 -17.99 11.20
C LEU A 191 16.23 -19.28 12.05
N LEU A 192 15.07 -19.77 12.47
CA LEU A 192 14.92 -21.06 13.16
C LEU A 192 15.42 -22.23 12.29
N MET A 193 15.14 -22.21 10.99
CA MET A 193 15.50 -23.28 10.05
C MET A 193 16.92 -23.17 9.47
N ALA A 194 17.62 -22.04 9.64
CA ALA A 194 18.96 -21.82 9.07
C ALA A 194 20.01 -22.85 9.55
N GLU A 195 19.82 -23.42 10.74
CA GLU A 195 20.69 -24.44 11.35
C GLU A 195 19.98 -25.80 11.54
N ARG A 196 18.84 -26.03 10.87
CA ARG A 196 17.97 -27.19 11.13
C ARG A 196 17.32 -27.74 9.85
N ASP A 197 17.47 -29.04 9.61
CA ASP A 197 16.81 -29.72 8.48
C ASP A 197 15.28 -29.83 8.66
N SER A 198 14.83 -29.98 9.92
CA SER A 198 13.41 -30.03 10.26
C SER A 198 13.11 -29.53 11.67
N TRP A 199 11.86 -29.10 11.87
CA TRP A 199 11.27 -28.75 13.16
C TRP A 199 9.88 -29.38 13.26
N GLU A 200 9.52 -29.92 14.42
CA GLU A 200 8.18 -30.47 14.68
C GLU A 200 7.71 -30.12 16.10
N GLY A 201 6.44 -29.73 16.22
CA GLY A 201 5.83 -29.43 17.52
C GLY A 201 4.43 -28.86 17.39
N ASN A 202 3.80 -28.49 18.50
CA ASN A 202 2.51 -27.78 18.48
C ASN A 202 2.72 -26.27 18.28
N ALA A 203 1.65 -25.57 17.88
CA ALA A 203 1.70 -24.15 17.55
C ALA A 203 2.01 -23.20 18.74
N SER A 204 1.89 -23.64 20.00
CA SER A 204 2.31 -22.86 21.16
C SER A 204 3.82 -22.93 21.35
N VAL A 205 4.38 -24.14 21.27
CA VAL A 205 5.84 -24.38 21.32
C VAL A 205 6.53 -23.70 20.14
N LEU A 206 5.93 -23.70 18.95
CA LEU A 206 6.47 -22.96 17.80
C LEU A 206 6.54 -21.46 18.08
N LEU A 207 5.51 -20.88 18.70
CA LEU A 207 5.48 -19.45 18.99
C LEU A 207 6.59 -19.05 19.98
N GLU A 208 6.72 -19.79 21.07
CA GLU A 208 7.78 -19.61 22.06
C GLU A 208 9.18 -19.82 21.46
N THR A 209 9.34 -20.81 20.57
CA THR A 209 10.60 -21.05 19.85
C THR A 209 10.96 -19.89 18.93
N LEU A 210 10.00 -19.38 18.14
CA LEU A 210 10.22 -18.28 17.20
C LEU A 210 10.51 -16.95 17.92
N GLU A 211 9.98 -16.76 19.13
CA GLU A 211 10.25 -15.59 19.96
C GLU A 211 11.71 -15.45 20.38
N ALA A 212 12.51 -16.52 20.34
CA ALA A 212 13.96 -16.46 20.59
C ALA A 212 14.76 -15.90 19.39
N PHE A 213 14.17 -15.81 18.19
CA PHE A 213 14.83 -15.35 16.95
C PHE A 213 14.43 -13.93 16.55
N ILE A 214 13.72 -13.19 17.40
CA ILE A 214 13.28 -11.81 17.15
C ILE A 214 13.64 -10.87 18.30
N PRO A 215 13.82 -9.56 18.03
CA PRO A 215 13.95 -8.55 19.09
C PRO A 215 12.70 -8.49 19.99
N GLU A 216 12.91 -8.20 21.29
CA GLU A 216 11.84 -8.01 22.27
C GLU A 216 10.85 -6.89 21.88
N SER A 217 11.31 -5.88 21.14
CA SER A 217 10.46 -4.84 20.52
C SER A 217 9.45 -5.43 19.53
N THR A 218 9.88 -6.38 18.68
CA THR A 218 9.02 -7.11 17.75
C THR A 218 8.02 -7.99 18.50
N LYS A 219 8.49 -8.74 19.51
CA LYS A 219 7.65 -9.61 20.36
C LYS A 219 6.54 -8.84 21.08
N ARG A 220 6.85 -7.65 21.60
CA ARG A 220 5.87 -6.77 22.29
C ARG A 220 4.93 -6.04 21.34
N SER A 221 5.25 -5.92 20.04
CA SER A 221 4.44 -5.23 19.02
C SER A 221 3.00 -5.77 18.91
N LYS A 222 2.12 -5.05 18.20
CA LYS A 222 0.78 -5.58 17.82
C LYS A 222 0.84 -6.53 16.60
N VAL A 223 1.95 -6.55 15.87
CA VAL A 223 2.11 -7.30 14.61
C VAL A 223 2.52 -8.75 14.87
N TRP A 224 3.21 -9.03 15.97
CA TRP A 224 3.59 -10.39 16.36
C TRP A 224 2.38 -11.22 16.84
N PRO A 225 2.24 -12.51 16.46
CA PRO A 225 1.11 -13.34 16.92
C PRO A 225 1.17 -13.60 18.42
N LYS A 226 0.22 -13.09 19.20
CA LYS A 226 0.17 -13.31 20.66
C LYS A 226 -0.60 -14.56 21.11
N ALA A 227 -0.91 -15.45 20.16
CA ALA A 227 -1.57 -16.73 20.43
C ALA A 227 -1.28 -17.75 19.32
N ALA A 228 -1.13 -19.02 19.73
CA ALA A 228 -0.81 -20.15 18.86
C ALA A 228 -1.74 -20.32 17.64
N HIS A 229 -3.04 -20.01 17.78
CA HIS A 229 -4.00 -20.10 16.67
C HIS A 229 -3.80 -18.99 15.62
N VAL A 230 -3.37 -17.80 16.04
CA VAL A 230 -3.02 -16.69 15.14
C VAL A 230 -1.76 -17.04 14.36
N LEU A 231 -0.74 -17.57 15.03
CA LEU A 231 0.46 -18.09 14.38
C LEU A 231 0.13 -19.18 13.36
N SER A 232 -0.68 -20.18 13.75
CA SER A 232 -1.12 -21.27 12.86
C SER A 232 -1.79 -20.77 11.58
N ASN A 233 -2.66 -19.76 11.70
CA ASN A 233 -3.36 -19.19 10.55
C ASN A 233 -2.45 -18.29 9.68
N ARG A 234 -1.43 -17.67 10.28
CA ARG A 234 -0.42 -16.89 9.56
C ARG A 234 0.55 -17.78 8.77
N LEU A 235 1.05 -18.85 9.38
CA LEU A 235 1.89 -19.86 8.72
C LEU A 235 1.17 -20.55 7.55
N LYS A 236 -0.14 -20.80 7.65
CA LYS A 236 -0.93 -21.30 6.51
C LYS A 236 -0.91 -20.36 5.31
N ARG A 237 -1.04 -19.04 5.54
CA ARG A 237 -0.95 -18.03 4.47
C ARG A 237 0.47 -17.90 3.92
N ALA A 238 1.48 -17.95 4.79
CA ALA A 238 2.89 -17.89 4.40
C ALA A 238 3.40 -19.18 3.71
N SER A 239 2.67 -20.30 3.77
CA SER A 239 3.14 -21.62 3.30
C SER A 239 3.56 -21.65 1.82
N THR A 240 2.88 -20.92 0.94
CA THR A 240 3.25 -20.79 -0.49
C THR A 240 4.55 -20.03 -0.68
N PHE A 241 4.82 -19.01 0.14
CA PHE A 241 6.06 -18.25 0.10
C PHE A 241 7.21 -19.03 0.74
N LEU A 242 7.00 -19.64 1.91
CA LEU A 242 8.00 -20.48 2.57
C LEU A 242 8.49 -21.59 1.60
N ARG A 243 7.58 -22.17 0.81
CA ARG A 243 7.91 -23.11 -0.27
C ARG A 243 8.82 -22.52 -1.36
N LYS A 244 8.68 -21.23 -1.73
CA LYS A 244 9.60 -20.55 -2.67
C LYS A 244 11.02 -20.44 -2.11
N VAL A 245 11.15 -20.11 -0.81
CA VAL A 245 12.45 -20.04 -0.12
C VAL A 245 12.95 -21.38 0.44
N GLY A 246 12.46 -22.49 -0.10
CA GLY A 246 12.96 -23.84 0.23
C GLY A 246 12.48 -24.40 1.56
N LEU A 247 11.36 -23.93 2.13
CA LEU A 247 10.80 -24.41 3.39
C LEU A 247 9.37 -24.94 3.23
N GLU A 248 9.17 -26.24 3.41
CA GLU A 248 7.83 -26.84 3.44
C GLU A 248 7.21 -26.78 4.84
N VAL A 249 5.92 -26.44 4.92
CA VAL A 249 5.15 -26.42 6.18
C VAL A 249 3.93 -27.32 6.06
N GLU A 250 3.88 -28.34 6.91
CA GLU A 250 2.77 -29.30 7.02
C GLU A 250 1.98 -29.08 8.31
N PHE A 251 0.68 -29.41 8.28
CA PHE A 251 -0.24 -29.31 9.43
C PHE A 251 -0.97 -30.64 9.61
N SER A 252 -0.82 -31.29 10.76
CA SER A 252 -1.56 -32.53 11.04
C SER A 252 -3.07 -32.26 11.17
N LYS A 253 -3.90 -33.13 10.57
CA LYS A 253 -5.37 -33.06 10.65
C LYS A 253 -5.97 -34.01 11.69
N SER A 254 -5.16 -34.84 12.33
CA SER A 254 -5.59 -35.86 13.30
C SER A 254 -4.51 -36.05 14.39
N GLY A 255 -4.93 -36.43 15.60
CA GLY A 255 -4.09 -36.45 16.81
C GLY A 255 -3.77 -35.06 17.35
N ASP A 256 -2.66 -34.94 18.07
CA ASP A 256 -2.11 -33.64 18.47
C ASP A 256 -1.88 -32.75 17.23
N ARG A 257 -2.31 -31.49 17.34
CA ARG A 257 -2.28 -30.49 16.25
C ARG A 257 -0.86 -29.97 16.03
N LYS A 258 -0.02 -30.83 15.45
CA LYS A 258 1.37 -30.58 15.11
C LYS A 258 1.50 -29.76 13.83
N ILE A 259 2.52 -28.92 13.83
CA ILE A 259 3.09 -28.26 12.67
C ILE A 259 4.46 -28.93 12.45
N THR A 260 4.78 -29.26 11.21
CA THR A 260 6.11 -29.72 10.81
C THR A 260 6.66 -28.77 9.77
N ILE A 261 7.91 -28.33 9.94
CA ILE A 261 8.64 -27.48 8.99
C ILE A 261 9.87 -28.28 8.53
N ARG A 262 10.16 -28.30 7.23
CA ARG A 262 11.34 -28.99 6.67
C ARG A 262 12.04 -28.13 5.63
N GLN A 263 13.35 -28.30 5.52
CA GLN A 263 14.08 -27.92 4.31
C GLN A 263 13.53 -28.73 3.13
N GLY A 264 12.96 -28.04 2.15
CA GLY A 264 12.46 -28.64 0.92
C GLY A 264 13.62 -28.90 -0.05
N SER A 265 13.55 -30.00 -0.80
CA SER A 265 14.54 -30.37 -1.81
C SER A 265 14.48 -29.42 -3.01
N GLY A 266 15.16 -28.27 -2.88
CA GLY A 266 15.13 -27.20 -3.87
C GLY A 266 15.63 -27.64 -5.24
N LYS A 267 14.75 -27.55 -6.26
CA LYS A 267 15.20 -27.40 -7.65
C LYS A 267 15.87 -26.03 -7.77
N SER A 268 17.19 -26.01 -7.55
CA SER A 268 18.02 -24.87 -7.91
C SER A 268 17.81 -24.52 -9.39
N VAL A 269 17.50 -23.26 -9.68
CA VAL A 269 17.49 -22.73 -11.05
C VAL A 269 18.94 -22.54 -11.47
N GLN A 270 19.56 -23.60 -11.98
CA GLN A 270 20.94 -23.54 -12.47
C GLN A 270 21.02 -22.82 -13.82
N SER A 271 22.13 -22.10 -14.02
CA SER A 271 22.43 -21.31 -15.21
C SER A 271 22.48 -22.17 -16.47
N VAL A 272 21.85 -21.70 -17.56
CA VAL A 272 21.74 -22.44 -18.83
C VAL A 272 22.95 -22.16 -19.74
N HIS A 273 24.08 -22.79 -19.44
CA HIS A 273 25.28 -22.76 -20.28
C HIS A 273 25.95 -24.14 -20.40
N SER A 274 25.44 -24.96 -21.33
CA SER A 274 26.23 -25.77 -22.29
C SER A 274 25.29 -26.72 -23.07
N ALA A 275 25.26 -26.59 -24.40
CA ALA A 275 24.51 -27.51 -25.27
C ALA A 275 25.47 -28.13 -26.30
N GLN A 276 25.64 -29.45 -26.25
CA GLN A 276 26.36 -30.23 -27.26
C GLN A 276 25.78 -31.65 -27.38
N GLY A 277 25.10 -31.91 -28.51
CA GLY A 277 24.79 -33.24 -29.05
C GLY A 277 23.75 -34.10 -28.30
N GLN A 278 23.04 -35.02 -28.97
CA GLN A 278 22.86 -35.24 -30.41
C GLN A 278 21.48 -35.90 -30.66
N GLU A 279 21.04 -35.84 -31.92
CA GLU A 279 20.06 -36.62 -32.71
C GLU A 279 19.35 -37.87 -32.08
N GLU A 280 18.19 -38.36 -32.57
CA GLU A 280 17.68 -38.37 -33.97
C GLU A 280 16.16 -38.70 -34.09
N SER A 281 15.52 -38.27 -35.20
CA SER A 281 14.21 -38.75 -35.75
C SER A 281 12.91 -38.54 -34.92
N ASP A 282 11.70 -38.40 -35.50
CA ASP A 282 11.26 -38.39 -36.91
C ASP A 282 10.03 -37.45 -37.11
N ASN A 283 9.64 -37.11 -38.35
CA ASN A 283 8.72 -35.99 -38.67
C ASN A 283 7.37 -36.38 -39.37
N PRO A 284 6.34 -35.50 -39.45
CA PRO A 284 4.98 -35.80 -39.94
C PRO A 284 4.76 -35.41 -41.44
N PRO A 285 3.53 -35.42 -42.01
CA PRO A 285 2.44 -34.42 -41.79
C PRO A 285 1.06 -35.11 -41.58
N ASP A 286 -0.14 -34.48 -41.51
CA ASP A 286 -0.66 -33.13 -41.84
C ASP A 286 -1.81 -32.78 -40.80
N ALA A 287 -2.84 -31.91 -40.91
CA ALA A 287 -3.49 -31.11 -41.97
C ALA A 287 -4.35 -29.93 -41.39
N SER A 288 -5.12 -29.25 -42.25
CA SER A 288 -6.13 -28.20 -41.97
C SER A 288 -7.55 -28.77 -41.64
N VAL A 289 -8.65 -28.05 -41.34
CA VAL A 289 -9.13 -26.70 -41.73
C VAL A 289 -10.20 -26.09 -40.77
N ASP A 290 -10.27 -24.75 -40.76
CA ASP A 290 -11.45 -23.83 -40.72
C ASP A 290 -12.51 -23.67 -39.60
N ALA A 291 -12.97 -22.40 -39.54
CA ALA A 291 -14.32 -21.85 -39.26
C ALA A 291 -15.01 -21.86 -37.87
N SER A 292 -15.16 -20.63 -37.33
CA SER A 292 -16.36 -20.11 -36.62
C SER A 292 -17.18 -19.22 -37.59
N PRO A 293 -18.38 -18.66 -37.28
CA PRO A 293 -19.18 -18.74 -36.05
C PRO A 293 -20.70 -19.01 -36.25
N ASN A 294 -21.45 -19.10 -35.14
CA ASN A 294 -22.83 -18.60 -34.96
C ASN A 294 -22.97 -18.18 -33.48
N LEU A 295 -23.62 -17.10 -33.04
CA LEU A 295 -24.92 -16.48 -33.39
C LEU A 295 -26.14 -17.31 -32.97
N ASP A 296 -26.63 -17.05 -31.76
CA ASP A 296 -28.03 -16.84 -31.35
C ASP A 296 -27.96 -16.18 -29.94
N ALA A 297 -28.44 -14.97 -29.65
CA ALA A 297 -29.66 -14.24 -30.03
C ALA A 297 -30.93 -14.71 -29.28
N TYR A 298 -31.08 -14.22 -28.04
CA TYR A 298 -32.38 -14.18 -27.35
C TYR A 298 -32.60 -12.80 -26.72
N ASP A 299 -33.84 -12.31 -26.84
CA ASP A 299 -34.29 -10.96 -26.49
C ASP A 299 -35.45 -11.03 -25.47
N THR A 300 -35.99 -9.88 -25.07
CA THR A 300 -37.23 -9.62 -24.31
C THR A 300 -37.17 -9.65 -22.77
N HIS A 301 -37.03 -8.43 -22.23
CA HIS A 301 -37.65 -7.90 -21.00
C HIS A 301 -39.21 -8.02 -21.00
N PRO A 302 -39.95 -7.54 -19.96
CA PRO A 302 -39.66 -7.38 -18.51
C PRO A 302 -40.78 -7.97 -17.61
N ASP A 303 -40.63 -7.85 -16.28
CA ASP A 303 -41.75 -7.38 -15.42
C ASP A 303 -41.21 -6.62 -14.19
N ALA A 304 -42.05 -5.81 -13.54
CA ALA A 304 -41.70 -4.97 -12.40
C ALA A 304 -42.79 -4.98 -11.32
N SER A 305 -42.41 -5.19 -10.06
CA SER A 305 -43.29 -4.91 -8.92
C SER A 305 -42.53 -4.38 -7.70
N GLN A 306 -42.96 -3.22 -7.22
CA GLN A 306 -42.55 -2.64 -5.94
C GLN A 306 -43.33 -3.31 -4.79
N LYS A 307 -42.74 -3.41 -3.59
CA LYS A 307 -43.52 -3.38 -2.34
C LYS A 307 -42.71 -3.03 -1.07
N GLU A 308 -42.95 -1.79 -0.62
CA GLU A 308 -43.19 -1.32 0.76
C GLU A 308 -42.48 -1.99 1.96
N ALA A 309 -41.89 -1.14 2.81
CA ALA A 309 -41.37 -1.49 4.13
C ALA A 309 -42.38 -1.21 5.27
N PRO A 310 -42.33 -1.93 6.41
CA PRO A 310 -43.18 -1.67 7.58
C PRO A 310 -42.49 -0.94 8.73
N ARG A 311 -42.89 0.33 8.92
CA ARG A 311 -43.08 1.07 10.19
C ARG A 311 -42.36 0.62 11.48
N ASP A 312 -41.48 1.52 11.93
CA ASP A 312 -41.40 2.17 13.25
C ASP A 312 -42.38 1.78 14.38
N LYS A 313 -41.91 1.85 15.63
CA LYS A 313 -42.67 1.75 16.88
C LYS A 313 -42.04 2.55 18.04
N ASP A 314 -42.72 3.63 18.43
CA ASP A 314 -42.50 4.35 19.69
C ASP A 314 -42.48 3.45 20.95
N ARG A 315 -41.59 3.76 21.91
CA ARG A 315 -41.95 3.67 23.34
C ARG A 315 -41.19 4.64 24.26
N LYS A 316 -41.86 5.75 24.57
CA LYS A 316 -41.68 6.71 25.69
C LYS A 316 -40.61 6.44 26.76
N ILE A 317 -39.71 7.42 26.90
CA ILE A 317 -39.52 8.31 28.07
C ILE A 317 -39.74 7.70 29.47
N GLY A 318 -38.72 7.86 30.33
CA GLY A 318 -38.87 8.03 31.77
C GLY A 318 -37.85 9.07 32.27
N GLU A 319 -38.32 10.15 32.90
CA GLU A 319 -37.48 11.17 33.56
C GLU A 319 -37.11 10.73 34.98
N MET A 320 -35.99 11.23 35.53
CA MET A 320 -35.97 11.74 36.92
C MET A 320 -34.70 12.57 37.21
N ASP A 321 -34.94 13.82 37.58
CA ASP A 321 -34.22 14.71 38.51
C ASP A 321 -32.73 15.06 38.32
N ALA A 322 -32.45 16.34 38.56
CA ALA A 322 -31.13 16.97 38.54
C ALA A 322 -30.73 17.48 39.94
N LYS A 323 -29.44 17.80 40.12
CA LYS A 323 -28.77 18.73 41.08
C LYS A 323 -27.25 18.49 41.03
N ASP A 324 -26.35 19.43 41.33
CA ASP A 324 -26.51 20.85 41.70
C ASP A 324 -25.32 21.67 41.14
N ALA A 325 -25.38 23.00 41.22
CA ALA A 325 -24.41 23.91 40.59
C ALA A 325 -23.08 24.13 41.36
N SER A 326 -22.06 24.68 40.69
CA SER A 326 -21.13 25.68 41.25
C SER A 326 -20.29 26.36 40.15
N ASP A 327 -19.99 27.64 40.34
CA ASP A 327 -19.45 28.55 39.32
C ASP A 327 -17.92 28.72 39.36
N ALA A 328 -17.34 29.18 38.24
CA ALA A 328 -16.08 29.95 38.22
C ALA A 328 -16.05 30.84 36.95
N GLU A 329 -15.83 32.15 37.13
CA GLU A 329 -15.87 33.13 36.04
C GLU A 329 -14.53 33.28 35.29
N PHE A 330 -14.59 33.80 34.06
CA PHE A 330 -13.42 34.26 33.30
C PHE A 330 -12.91 35.61 33.82
N PRO A 331 -11.60 35.90 33.66
CA PRO A 331 -11.12 37.24 33.36
C PRO A 331 -10.73 37.34 31.88
N THR A 332 -11.53 38.07 31.09
CA THR A 332 -11.09 38.60 29.79
C THR A 332 -10.02 39.67 30.01
N ASN A 333 -9.03 39.75 29.13
CA ASN A 333 -8.30 41.00 28.89
C ASN A 333 -8.01 41.15 27.39
N SER A 334 -8.20 42.36 26.90
CA SER A 334 -8.04 42.79 25.51
C SER A 334 -7.31 44.14 25.48
N ILE A 335 -7.11 44.72 24.28
CA ILE A 335 -6.45 46.03 24.05
C ILE A 335 -4.91 45.93 24.19
N SER A 336 -4.07 46.51 23.33
CA SER A 336 -4.27 47.30 22.09
C SER A 336 -3.32 46.84 20.98
N ALA A 337 -3.61 47.27 19.74
CA ALA A 337 -2.59 47.45 18.71
C ALA A 337 -2.18 48.92 18.68
N GLU A 338 -0.95 49.20 18.25
CA GLU A 338 -0.54 50.52 17.73
C GLU A 338 0.58 50.30 16.70
N ASP A 339 0.56 51.07 15.62
CA ASP A 339 1.58 51.03 14.57
C ASP A 339 2.86 51.76 15.02
N ASP A 340 3.99 51.43 14.39
CA ASP A 340 4.98 52.47 14.11
C ASP A 340 5.72 52.20 12.78
N LEU A 341 6.03 53.28 12.07
CA LEU A 341 6.68 53.31 10.76
C LEU A 341 8.02 54.08 10.86
N LEU A 342 8.70 54.26 9.71
CA LEU A 342 10.00 54.94 9.50
C LEU A 342 11.20 53.98 9.69
N GLU A 343 11.95 53.64 8.63
CA GLU A 343 12.84 54.47 7.77
C GLU A 343 14.23 54.70 8.37
N GLY A 344 15.27 54.49 7.54
CA GLY A 344 16.62 55.03 7.74
C GLY A 344 17.77 54.02 7.74
N GLU A 345 18.65 54.14 6.71
CA GLU A 345 20.13 54.06 6.80
C GLU A 345 20.80 52.73 7.28
N ILE A 346 21.82 52.15 6.62
CA ILE A 346 22.63 52.51 5.42
C ILE A 346 22.82 51.25 4.55
#